data_AF-A0A5C3M330-F1
#
_entry.id   AF-A0A5C3M330-F1
#
_cell.length_a   1.000
_cell.length_b   1.000
_cell.length_c   1.000
_cell.angle_alpha   90.00
_cell.angle_beta   90.00
_cell.angle_gamma   90.00
#
_symmetry.space_group_name_H-M   'P 1'
#
loop_
_entity.id
_entity.type
_entity.pdbx_description
1 polymer ?
#
loop_
_entity_poly.entity_id
_entity_poly.type
_entity_poly.pdbx_seq_one_letter_code
_entity_poly.pdbx_strand_id
1 'polypeptide(L)'
;MEYCKENGCIVLYIPRATNLVNSITPYVYDLRTQIYSQPTFAYQTLQRMLTVNRPTLDALELLTALVLEKQTVPAGTTLSALINIALKDKLKASCMMILETLLKELGEQTKYPVLVAVDEFQGLYNKTMYRDPHFNTIAPYHLSMPRLLMEYASSQPSFTKDAYPRRSERFRHVSCAS
;
A
#
# COMPACT_ATOMS: atom_id res chain seq x y z
N MET A 1 -16.07 7.14 -5.19
CA MET A 1 -14.92 7.53 -6.04
C MET A 1 -15.18 8.84 -6.81
N GLU A 2 -16.41 9.18 -7.19
CA GLU A 2 -16.76 10.48 -7.83
C GLU A 2 -16.18 11.70 -7.08
N TYR A 3 -16.43 11.80 -5.78
CA TYR A 3 -15.98 12.94 -4.95
C TYR A 3 -14.46 13.17 -4.95
N CYS A 4 -13.68 12.10 -5.13
CA CYS A 4 -12.22 12.19 -5.19
C CYS A 4 -11.71 12.63 -6.57
N LYS A 5 -12.46 12.31 -7.64
CA LYS A 5 -12.10 12.72 -9.01
C LYS A 5 -12.25 14.22 -9.20
N GLU A 6 -13.20 14.84 -8.51
CA GLU A 6 -13.45 16.29 -8.59
C GLU A 6 -12.46 17.12 -7.74
N ASN A 7 -11.96 16.56 -6.63
CA ASN A 7 -11.08 17.26 -5.69
C ASN A 7 -9.57 16.95 -5.85
N GLY A 8 -9.20 16.12 -6.84
CA GLY A 8 -7.80 15.74 -7.06
C GLY A 8 -7.20 14.92 -5.92
N CYS A 9 -7.99 14.04 -5.29
CA CYS A 9 -7.49 13.18 -4.22
C CYS A 9 -6.61 12.05 -4.77
N ILE A 10 -5.62 11.61 -3.99
CA ILE A 10 -4.80 10.45 -4.32
C ILE A 10 -5.54 9.18 -3.90
N VAL A 11 -5.87 8.31 -4.86
CA VAL A 11 -6.64 7.10 -4.61
C VAL A 11 -5.74 5.86 -4.65
N LEU A 12 -5.60 5.17 -3.53
CA LEU A 12 -5.05 3.82 -3.46
C LEU A 12 -6.21 2.82 -3.43
N TYR A 13 -6.35 2.05 -4.50
CA TYR A 13 -7.43 1.07 -4.63
C TYR A 13 -6.92 -0.38 -4.68
N ILE A 14 -7.44 -1.21 -3.79
CA ILE A 14 -7.15 -2.64 -3.70
C ILE A 14 -8.47 -3.41 -3.93
N PRO A 15 -8.65 -4.04 -5.11
CA PRO A 15 -9.93 -4.59 -5.53
C PRO A 15 -10.31 -5.92 -4.86
N ARG A 16 -9.33 -6.69 -4.36
CA ARG A 16 -9.56 -7.98 -3.70
C ARG A 16 -8.49 -8.21 -2.65
N ALA A 17 -8.79 -7.91 -1.39
CA ALA A 17 -7.86 -8.16 -0.29
C ALA A 17 -7.64 -9.66 -0.04
N THR A 18 -8.59 -10.52 -0.42
CA THR A 18 -8.43 -11.99 -0.38
C THR A 18 -7.21 -12.48 -1.18
N ASN A 19 -6.86 -11.78 -2.26
CA ASN A 19 -5.67 -12.08 -3.07
C ASN A 19 -4.34 -11.88 -2.32
N LEU A 20 -4.35 -11.15 -1.21
CA LEU A 20 -3.18 -10.98 -0.37
C LEU A 20 -2.92 -12.18 0.54
N VAL A 21 -3.92 -13.04 0.76
CA VAL A 21 -3.83 -14.16 1.72
C VAL A 21 -3.99 -15.54 1.06
N ASN A 22 -4.41 -15.61 -0.20
CA ASN A 22 -4.73 -16.87 -0.91
C ASN A 22 -3.54 -17.55 -1.61
N SER A 23 -2.30 -17.13 -1.36
CA SER A 23 -1.08 -17.75 -1.92
C SER A 23 -0.96 -17.77 -3.45
N ILE A 24 -1.65 -16.87 -4.16
CA ILE A 24 -1.57 -16.80 -5.63
C ILE A 24 -0.31 -16.06 -6.15
N THR A 25 0.35 -15.28 -5.30
CA THR A 25 1.55 -14.51 -5.66
C THR A 25 2.78 -15.02 -4.92
N PRO A 26 3.98 -14.93 -5.54
CA PRO A 26 5.22 -15.27 -4.86
C PRO A 26 5.47 -14.30 -3.68
N TYR A 27 6.09 -14.85 -2.64
CA TYR A 27 6.45 -14.16 -1.41
C TYR A 27 7.91 -14.47 -1.10
N VAL A 28 8.60 -13.53 -0.46
CA VAL A 28 10.02 -13.64 -0.11
C VAL A 28 10.16 -13.32 1.36
N TYR A 29 10.83 -14.19 2.10
CA TYR A 29 11.13 -13.91 3.50
C TYR A 29 12.27 -12.90 3.59
N ASP A 30 12.03 -11.76 4.23
CA ASP A 30 13.06 -10.78 4.54
C ASP A 30 13.61 -11.04 5.95
N LEU A 31 14.88 -11.41 6.02
CA LEU A 31 15.59 -11.71 7.28
C LEU A 31 15.70 -10.49 8.20
N ARG A 32 15.76 -9.29 7.64
CA ARG A 32 15.94 -8.05 8.41
C ARG A 32 14.67 -7.65 9.13
N THR A 33 13.54 -7.71 8.42
CA THR A 33 12.24 -7.30 8.97
C THR A 33 11.47 -8.46 9.60
N GLN A 34 11.89 -9.70 9.37
CA GLN A 34 11.20 -10.93 9.79
C GLN A 34 9.76 -11.00 9.25
N ILE A 35 9.55 -10.42 8.06
CA ILE A 35 8.25 -10.32 7.39
C ILE A 35 8.36 -10.97 6.01
N TYR A 36 7.27 -11.57 5.58
CA TYR A 36 7.13 -12.07 4.22
C TYR A 36 6.70 -10.95 3.27
N SER A 37 7.62 -10.53 2.43
CA SER A 37 7.43 -9.52 1.39
C SER A 37 6.62 -10.07 0.22
N GLN A 38 5.67 -9.27 -0.31
CA GLN A 38 4.83 -9.64 -1.46
C GLN A 38 5.11 -8.73 -2.67
N PRO A 39 6.29 -8.86 -3.30
CA PRO A 39 6.79 -7.91 -4.31
C PRO A 39 5.91 -7.84 -5.56
N THR A 40 5.32 -8.97 -5.98
CA THR A 40 4.44 -9.00 -7.17
C THR A 40 3.16 -8.22 -6.95
N PHE A 41 2.58 -8.28 -5.75
CA PHE A 41 1.37 -7.53 -5.42
C PHE A 41 1.68 -6.04 -5.24
N ALA A 42 2.80 -5.70 -4.59
CA ALA A 42 3.28 -4.34 -4.48
C ALA A 42 3.48 -3.69 -5.87
N TYR A 43 4.11 -4.40 -6.80
CA TYR A 43 4.26 -3.95 -8.19
C TYR A 43 2.91 -3.62 -8.85
N GLN A 44 1.93 -4.51 -8.76
CA GLN A 44 0.60 -4.29 -9.35
C GLN A 44 -0.10 -3.09 -8.72
N THR A 45 0.07 -2.91 -7.41
CA THR A 45 -0.50 -1.79 -6.65
C THR A 45 0.12 -0.47 -7.10
N LEU A 46 1.46 -0.42 -7.21
CA LEU A 46 2.21 0.74 -7.70
C LEU A 46 1.82 1.10 -9.14
N GLN A 47 1.69 0.11 -10.02
CA GLN A 47 1.26 0.33 -11.41
C GLN A 47 -0.14 0.96 -11.49
N ARG A 48 -1.09 0.47 -10.67
CA ARG A 48 -2.44 1.02 -10.60
C ARG A 48 -2.43 2.45 -10.05
N MET A 49 -1.68 2.68 -8.97
CA MET A 49 -1.53 4.01 -8.39
C MET A 49 -0.97 5.02 -9.39
N LEU A 50 0.07 4.64 -10.15
CA LEU A 50 0.67 5.51 -11.16
C LEU A 50 -0.33 5.82 -12.29
N THR A 51 -1.15 4.85 -12.69
CA THR A 51 -2.12 5.04 -13.78
C THR A 51 -3.25 5.99 -13.37
N VAL A 52 -3.73 5.88 -12.13
CA VAL A 52 -4.87 6.68 -11.65
C VAL A 52 -4.45 8.07 -11.16
N ASN A 53 -3.31 8.18 -10.49
CA ASN A 53 -2.91 9.39 -9.76
C ASN A 53 -1.70 10.11 -10.39
N ARG A 54 -1.41 9.85 -11.67
CA ARG A 54 -0.24 10.42 -12.35
C ARG A 54 -0.04 11.93 -12.12
N PRO A 55 -1.04 12.81 -12.37
CA PRO A 55 -0.82 14.25 -12.22
C PRO A 55 -0.49 14.68 -10.79
N THR A 56 -1.12 14.05 -9.78
CA THR A 56 -0.86 14.35 -8.37
C THR A 56 0.50 13.80 -7.89
N LEU A 57 0.93 12.66 -8.44
CA LEU A 57 2.22 12.05 -8.09
C LEU A 57 3.40 12.75 -8.76
N ASP A 58 3.18 13.42 -9.90
CA ASP A 58 4.17 14.27 -10.56
C ASP A 58 4.41 15.58 -9.77
N ALA A 59 3.39 16.08 -9.06
CA ALA A 59 3.47 17.30 -8.26
C ALA A 59 4.08 17.09 -6.85
N LEU A 60 4.29 15.84 -6.46
CA LEU A 60 4.85 15.47 -5.16
C LEU A 60 6.28 14.97 -5.31
N GLU A 61 7.12 15.41 -4.38
CA GLU A 61 8.54 15.07 -4.32
C GLU A 61 8.83 14.30 -3.04
N LEU A 62 9.86 13.46 -3.11
CA LEU A 62 10.35 12.68 -1.99
C LEU A 62 11.05 13.58 -0.97
N LEU A 63 10.59 13.59 0.29
CA LEU A 63 11.18 14.40 1.36
C LEU A 63 12.51 13.80 1.84
N THR A 64 12.57 12.47 1.96
CA THR A 64 13.74 11.76 2.49
C THR A 64 14.39 10.90 1.41
N ALA A 65 15.72 10.98 1.27
CA ALA A 65 16.45 10.12 0.34
C ALA A 65 16.22 8.63 0.66
N LEU A 66 15.86 7.84 -0.34
CA LEU A 66 15.60 6.41 -0.20
C LEU A 66 16.79 5.60 -0.69
N VAL A 67 17.39 4.82 0.20
CA VAL A 67 18.47 3.88 -0.14
C VAL A 67 17.86 2.53 -0.51
N LEU A 68 17.91 2.18 -1.80
CA LEU A 68 17.59 0.83 -2.27
C LEU A 68 18.86 -0.01 -2.36
N GLU A 69 18.72 -1.34 -2.36
CA GLU A 69 19.86 -2.26 -2.46
C GLU A 69 20.74 -2.04 -3.69
N LYS A 70 20.15 -1.59 -4.80
CA LYS A 70 20.84 -1.38 -6.09
C LYS A 70 21.16 0.07 -6.40
N GLN A 71 20.48 1.03 -5.76
CA GLN A 71 20.59 2.45 -6.09
C GLN A 71 20.07 3.33 -4.95
N THR A 72 20.69 4.49 -4.77
CA THR A 72 20.15 5.53 -3.87
C THR A 72 19.35 6.52 -4.68
N VAL A 73 18.10 6.75 -4.27
CA VAL A 73 17.22 7.77 -4.86
C VAL A 73 17.34 9.03 -3.99
N PRO A 74 17.82 10.16 -4.53
CA PRO A 74 17.98 11.39 -3.76
C PRO A 74 16.62 12.00 -3.39
N ALA A 75 16.62 12.77 -2.29
CA ALA A 75 15.50 13.63 -1.94
C ALA A 75 15.23 14.66 -3.06
N GLY A 76 13.97 15.02 -3.27
CA GLY A 76 13.52 15.86 -4.40
C GLY A 76 13.17 15.09 -5.67
N THR A 77 13.31 13.77 -5.70
CA THR A 77 12.81 12.95 -6.81
C THR A 77 11.29 12.91 -6.80
N THR A 78 10.62 13.06 -7.94
CA THR A 78 9.15 12.97 -8.00
C THR A 78 8.66 11.56 -7.64
N LEU A 79 7.50 11.47 -6.98
CA LEU A 79 6.93 10.18 -6.58
C LEU A 79 6.60 9.30 -7.80
N SER A 80 6.23 9.92 -8.93
CA SER A 80 6.02 9.19 -10.18
C SER A 80 7.33 8.58 -10.72
N ALA A 81 8.45 9.29 -10.65
CA ALA A 81 9.75 8.77 -11.06
C ALA A 81 10.19 7.61 -10.14
N LEU A 82 9.93 7.72 -8.84
CA LEU A 82 10.16 6.65 -7.87
C LEU A 82 9.38 5.37 -8.22
N ILE A 83 8.10 5.50 -8.56
CA ILE A 83 7.29 4.35 -8.99
C ILE A 83 7.83 3.77 -10.30
N ASN A 84 8.24 4.60 -11.26
CA ASN A 84 8.82 4.14 -12.52
C ASN A 84 10.13 3.35 -12.32
N ILE A 85 10.94 3.69 -11.31
CA ILE A 85 12.11 2.90 -10.92
C ILE A 85 11.68 1.50 -10.47
N ALA A 86 10.66 1.41 -9.61
CA ALA A 86 10.10 0.13 -9.17
C ALA A 86 9.59 -0.72 -10.34
N LEU A 87 8.91 -0.08 -11.30
CA LEU A 87 8.32 -0.77 -12.46
C LEU A 87 9.37 -1.27 -13.47
N LYS A 88 10.56 -0.64 -13.50
CA LYS A 88 11.69 -1.07 -14.33
C LYS A 88 12.49 -2.23 -13.71
N ASP A 89 12.42 -2.43 -12.40
CA ASP A 89 13.12 -3.53 -11.73
C ASP A 89 12.46 -4.87 -12.05
N LYS A 90 13.12 -5.68 -12.88
CA LYS A 90 12.65 -7.01 -13.27
C LYS A 90 12.46 -7.95 -12.09
N LEU A 91 13.26 -7.79 -11.03
CA LEU A 91 13.20 -8.66 -9.86
C LEU A 91 12.10 -8.26 -8.88
N LYS A 92 11.50 -7.06 -9.04
CA LYS A 92 10.46 -6.51 -8.17
C LYS A 92 10.86 -6.44 -6.68
N ALA A 93 12.13 -6.64 -6.35
CA ALA A 93 12.60 -6.77 -4.98
C ALA A 93 12.40 -5.45 -4.22
N SER A 94 12.63 -4.33 -4.90
CA SER A 94 12.46 -2.98 -4.33
C SER A 94 11.00 -2.51 -4.28
N CYS A 95 10.04 -3.23 -4.89
CA CYS A 95 8.65 -2.75 -4.99
C CYS A 95 7.98 -2.60 -3.62
N MET A 96 8.24 -3.53 -2.69
CA MET A 96 7.63 -3.46 -1.35
C MET A 96 8.15 -2.25 -0.57
N MET A 97 9.47 -2.06 -0.53
CA MET A 97 10.11 -0.93 0.15
C MET A 97 9.69 0.42 -0.43
N ILE A 98 9.58 0.50 -1.76
CA ILE A 98 9.12 1.71 -2.45
C ILE A 98 7.67 2.02 -2.10
N LEU A 99 6.79 1.00 -2.03
CA LEU A 99 5.40 1.18 -1.65
C LEU A 99 5.25 1.65 -0.20
N GLU A 100 5.99 1.05 0.74
CA GLU A 100 6.00 1.47 2.15
C GLU A 100 6.47 2.93 2.29
N THR A 101 7.57 3.28 1.62
CA THR A 101 8.09 4.65 1.61
C THR A 101 7.09 5.62 1.00
N LEU A 102 6.48 5.27 -0.13
CA LEU A 102 5.45 6.07 -0.79
C LEU A 102 4.27 6.35 0.16
N LEU A 103 3.77 5.33 0.85
CA LEU A 103 2.65 5.49 1.78
C LEU A 103 3.02 6.33 3.00
N LYS A 104 4.25 6.22 3.49
CA LYS A 104 4.76 7.08 4.57
C LYS A 104 4.79 8.55 4.14
N GLU A 105 5.37 8.84 2.97
CA GLU A 105 5.44 10.20 2.41
C GLU A 105 4.03 10.76 2.13
N LEU A 106 3.12 9.92 1.62
CA LEU A 106 1.71 10.27 1.43
C LEU A 106 0.97 10.50 2.75
N GLY A 107 1.42 9.89 3.84
CA GLY A 107 0.92 10.10 5.20
C GLY A 107 1.41 11.40 5.84
N GLU A 108 2.62 11.85 5.49
CA GLU A 108 3.23 13.08 6.01
C GLU A 108 2.79 14.33 5.25
N GLN A 109 2.49 14.21 3.95
CA GLN A 109 2.02 15.34 3.14
C GLN A 109 0.57 15.74 3.48
N THR A 110 0.31 17.05 3.47
CA THR A 110 -1.01 17.64 3.75
C THR A 110 -1.65 18.32 2.53
N LYS A 111 -1.02 18.24 1.36
CA LYS A 111 -1.43 18.95 0.14
C LYS A 111 -2.62 18.30 -0.55
N TYR A 112 -2.63 16.97 -0.60
CA TYR A 112 -3.67 16.19 -1.26
C TYR A 112 -4.27 15.17 -0.28
N PRO A 113 -5.60 15.09 -0.16
CA PRO A 113 -6.22 14.03 0.63
C PRO A 113 -5.96 12.66 -0.01
N VAL A 114 -5.64 11.66 0.82
CA VAL A 114 -5.38 10.28 0.39
C VAL A 114 -6.58 9.41 0.74
N LEU A 115 -7.15 8.75 -0.25
CA LEU A 115 -8.22 7.78 -0.06
C LEU A 115 -7.67 6.36 -0.28
N VAL A 116 -7.72 5.53 0.75
CA VAL A 116 -7.44 4.11 0.65
C VAL A 116 -8.76 3.35 0.60
N ALA A 117 -9.04 2.70 -0.52
CA ALA A 117 -10.22 1.89 -0.74
C ALA A 117 -9.79 0.42 -0.88
N VAL A 118 -10.26 -0.43 0.03
CA VAL A 118 -9.94 -1.87 0.05
C VAL A 118 -11.22 -2.68 0.02
N ASP A 119 -11.39 -3.44 -1.05
CA ASP A 119 -12.51 -4.35 -1.21
C ASP A 119 -12.18 -5.72 -0.60
N GLU A 120 -13.21 -6.38 -0.08
CA GLU A 120 -13.10 -7.67 0.62
C GLU A 120 -12.17 -7.64 1.86
N PHE A 121 -12.11 -6.51 2.57
CA PHE A 121 -11.22 -6.31 3.73
C PHE A 121 -11.34 -7.41 4.81
N GLN A 122 -12.53 -8.01 4.99
CA GLN A 122 -12.75 -9.17 5.86
C GLN A 122 -11.81 -10.35 5.56
N GLY A 123 -11.36 -10.48 4.30
CA GLY A 123 -10.46 -11.51 3.85
C GLY A 123 -9.10 -11.47 4.55
N LEU A 124 -8.66 -10.30 5.03
CA LEU A 124 -7.38 -10.14 5.72
C LEU A 124 -7.36 -10.77 7.12
N TYR A 125 -8.52 -10.95 7.76
CA TYR A 125 -8.63 -11.57 9.08
C TYR A 125 -8.72 -13.10 9.03
N ASN A 126 -8.84 -13.67 7.82
CA ASN A 126 -8.89 -15.11 7.64
C ASN A 126 -7.49 -15.73 7.69
N LYS A 127 -7.43 -17.04 7.92
CA LYS A 127 -6.18 -17.81 7.82
C LYS A 127 -5.62 -17.70 6.41
N THR A 128 -4.32 -17.44 6.30
CA THR A 128 -3.67 -17.40 4.99
C THR A 128 -3.40 -18.81 4.48
N MET A 129 -3.32 -18.93 3.17
CA MET A 129 -2.89 -20.15 2.47
C MET A 129 -1.37 -20.20 2.30
N TYR A 130 -0.65 -19.15 2.70
CA TYR A 130 0.81 -19.11 2.63
C TYR A 130 1.44 -20.02 3.67
N ARG A 131 2.55 -20.67 3.30
CA ARG A 131 3.25 -21.65 4.14
C ARG A 131 4.69 -21.22 4.39
N ASP A 132 5.18 -21.45 5.59
CA ASP A 132 6.61 -21.29 5.88
C ASP A 132 7.40 -22.54 5.41
N PRO A 133 8.74 -22.54 5.46
CA PRO A 133 9.55 -23.72 5.16
C PRO A 133 9.27 -24.95 6.05
N HIS A 134 8.60 -24.74 7.18
CA HIS A 134 8.17 -25.79 8.12
C HIS A 134 6.70 -26.22 7.89
N PHE A 135 6.08 -25.83 6.77
CA PHE A 135 4.70 -26.11 6.39
C PHE A 135 3.62 -25.54 7.33
N ASN A 136 3.98 -24.65 8.26
CA ASN A 136 3.02 -23.94 9.09
C ASN A 136 2.32 -22.85 8.28
N THR A 137 1.06 -22.57 8.61
CA THR A 137 0.34 -21.43 8.02
C THR A 137 0.93 -20.13 8.53
N ILE A 138 1.28 -19.24 7.60
CA ILE A 138 1.75 -17.90 7.94
C ILE A 138 0.54 -17.07 8.36
N ALA A 139 0.64 -16.33 9.47
CA ALA A 139 -0.44 -15.44 9.87
C ALA A 139 -0.48 -14.19 8.97
N PRO A 140 -1.66 -13.57 8.73
CA PRO A 140 -1.76 -12.40 7.86
C PRO A 140 -0.84 -11.24 8.27
N TYR A 141 -0.66 -11.00 9.56
CA TYR A 141 0.21 -9.93 10.08
C TYR A 141 1.71 -10.19 9.89
N HIS A 142 2.12 -11.41 9.52
CA HIS A 142 3.49 -11.71 9.08
C HIS A 142 3.70 -11.47 7.58
N LEU A 143 2.63 -11.16 6.82
CA LEU A 143 2.71 -10.73 5.43
C LEU A 143 2.74 -9.21 5.37
N SER A 144 3.69 -8.69 4.61
CA SER A 144 3.94 -7.25 4.43
C SER A 144 2.70 -6.44 4.01
N MET A 145 1.96 -6.86 2.97
CA MET A 145 0.81 -6.10 2.46
C MET A 145 -0.42 -6.15 3.39
N PRO A 146 -0.90 -7.31 3.88
CA PRO A 146 -1.96 -7.34 4.88
C PRO A 146 -1.62 -6.52 6.12
N ARG A 147 -0.39 -6.65 6.63
CA ARG A 147 0.09 -5.87 7.77
C ARG A 147 -0.02 -4.37 7.50
N LEU A 148 0.50 -3.89 6.37
CA LEU A 148 0.43 -2.48 5.98
C LEU A 148 -1.01 -1.95 5.93
N LEU A 149 -1.96 -2.73 5.39
CA LEU A 149 -3.37 -2.34 5.32
C LEU A 149 -4.07 -2.37 6.67
N MET A 150 -3.76 -3.36 7.49
CA MET A 150 -4.28 -3.45 8.86
C MET A 150 -3.70 -2.34 9.73
N GLU A 151 -2.41 -2.01 9.59
CA GLU A 151 -1.78 -0.87 10.25
C GLU A 151 -2.44 0.43 9.79
N TYR A 152 -2.69 0.63 8.50
CA TYR A 152 -3.39 1.81 8.00
C TYR A 152 -4.84 1.91 8.52
N ALA A 153 -5.54 0.78 8.68
CA ALA A 153 -6.90 0.75 9.20
C ALA A 153 -6.99 0.86 10.73
N SER A 154 -5.97 0.38 11.45
CA SER A 154 -5.92 0.32 12.92
C SER A 154 -5.25 1.54 13.54
N SER A 155 -4.27 2.12 12.84
CA SER A 155 -3.76 3.44 13.17
C SER A 155 -4.94 4.39 13.05
N GLN A 156 -5.31 5.08 14.14
CA GLN A 156 -5.98 6.35 13.94
C GLN A 156 -4.98 7.20 13.18
N PRO A 157 -5.21 7.49 11.89
CA PRO A 157 -4.24 8.30 11.21
C PRO A 157 -4.35 9.68 11.83
N SER A 158 -3.28 10.19 12.43
CA SER A 158 -3.11 11.62 12.59
C SER A 158 -2.85 12.22 11.21
N PHE A 159 -3.78 12.04 10.27
CA PHE A 159 -3.93 12.96 9.16
C PHE A 159 -4.23 14.30 9.80
N THR A 160 -3.22 15.16 9.85
CA THR A 160 -3.38 16.48 10.42
C THR A 160 -4.23 17.30 9.46
N LYS A 161 -5.53 17.34 9.81
CA LYS A 161 -6.60 18.28 9.42
C LYS A 161 -7.56 17.90 8.28
N ASP A 162 -8.79 17.64 8.76
CA ASP A 162 -10.04 18.31 8.37
C ASP A 162 -10.68 17.99 7.02
N ALA A 163 -11.39 16.85 6.97
CA ALA A 163 -12.63 16.73 6.19
C ALA A 163 -13.56 15.57 6.65
N TYR A 164 -13.64 15.24 7.94
CA TYR A 164 -14.77 14.42 8.43
C TYR A 164 -15.12 14.78 9.88
N PRO A 165 -16.40 15.10 10.19
CA PRO A 165 -16.81 15.28 11.57
C PRO A 165 -16.67 13.93 12.29
N ARG A 166 -15.92 13.94 13.40
CA ARG A 166 -15.93 12.85 14.37
C ARG A 166 -17.38 12.60 14.78
N ARG A 167 -17.95 11.48 14.37
CA ARG A 167 -19.07 10.87 15.08
C ARG A 167 -18.71 9.44 15.38
N SER A 168 -18.55 9.21 16.68
CA SER A 168 -18.60 7.91 17.31
C SER A 168 -19.76 7.07 16.75
N GLU A 169 -19.53 5.76 16.70
CA GLU A 169 -20.49 4.67 16.52
C GLU A 169 -20.60 4.05 15.11
N ARG A 170 -20.33 2.74 15.12
CA ARG A 170 -20.75 1.68 14.19
C ARG A 170 -19.97 1.54 12.88
N PHE A 171 -19.02 0.60 12.95
CA PHE A 171 -18.91 -0.52 12.01
C PHE A 171 -20.16 -0.68 11.14
N ARG A 172 -20.04 -0.34 9.85
CA ARG A 172 -20.84 -0.95 8.79
C ARG A 172 -19.90 -1.38 7.68
N HIS A 173 -19.72 -2.70 7.61
CA HIS A 173 -19.39 -3.39 6.38
C HIS A 173 -20.32 -2.89 5.26
N VAL A 174 -19.75 -2.36 4.19
CA VAL A 174 -20.44 -2.27 2.90
C VAL A 174 -19.91 -3.43 2.07
N SER A 175 -20.61 -4.56 2.17
CA SER A 175 -20.52 -5.65 1.19
C SER A 175 -21.38 -5.24 0.00
N CYS A 176 -20.77 -4.89 -1.13
CA CYS A 176 -21.49 -4.79 -2.40
C CYS A 176 -21.92 -6.20 -2.80
N ALA A 177 -23.19 -6.54 -2.57
CA ALA A 177 -23.84 -7.67 -3.19
C ALA A 177 -24.19 -7.31 -4.64
N SER A 178 -23.79 -8.18 -5.57
CA SER A 178 -24.41 -8.30 -6.90
C SER A 178 -25.65 -9.18 -6.79
#